data_AF-A0A6C0HR75-F1
#
_entry.id   AF-A0A6C0HR75-F1
#
_cell.length_a   1.000
_cell.length_b   1.000
_cell.length_c   1.000
_cell.angle_alpha   90.00
_cell.angle_beta   90.00
_cell.angle_gamma   90.00
#
_symmetry.space_group_name_H-M   'P 1'
#
loop_
_entity.id
_entity.type
_entity.pdbx_description
1 polymer ?
#
loop_
_entity_poly.entity_id
_entity_poly.type
_entity_poly.pdbx_seq_one_letter_code
_entity_poly.pdbx_strand_id
1 'polypeptide(L)'
;MSITCVSKFNYKLHLNSSSNDSIPLFLKSILHMIPNLGGAIIKSVDGYCLDFCAHSVQKITDFKEQLNYGEVISMLYCLNKQHSFLCKIYNYGLFYLDLKDIVVIDSSIFVCINPEGVKNVNSVGEFSFYAPFSRNSKSAFFSPELLALDKIPSAVDCKCFYYSLGALAIYCLFGKNIKGLDVVAVKHVLNPIYQTKLYWMLLKATDSNCEIRNLIYI
;
A
#
# COMPACT_ATOMS: atom_id res chain seq x y z
N MET A 1 12.37 -6.22 -7.70
CA MET A 1 11.43 -5.70 -8.72
C MET A 1 11.99 -4.45 -9.33
N SER A 2 11.66 -4.21 -10.60
CA SER A 2 12.12 -3.02 -11.32
C SER A 2 11.03 -2.55 -12.27
N ILE A 3 10.89 -1.22 -12.36
CA ILE A 3 10.15 -0.59 -13.44
C ILE A 3 11.16 0.00 -14.41
N THR A 4 10.99 -0.29 -15.70
CA THR A 4 11.85 0.19 -16.77
C THR A 4 11.02 0.93 -17.81
N CYS A 5 11.51 2.07 -18.27
CA CYS A 5 10.98 2.76 -19.44
C CYS A 5 11.59 2.11 -20.69
N VAL A 6 10.76 1.48 -21.52
CA VAL A 6 11.23 0.70 -22.69
C VAL A 6 11.18 1.54 -23.96
N SER A 7 10.22 2.45 -24.06
CA SER A 7 10.15 3.44 -25.13
C SER A 7 9.33 4.64 -24.65
N LYS A 8 9.18 5.67 -25.51
CA LYS A 8 8.39 6.85 -25.17
C LYS A 8 6.98 6.42 -24.73
N PHE A 9 6.66 6.72 -23.48
CA PHE A 9 5.41 6.37 -22.80
C PHE A 9 5.15 4.88 -22.51
N ASN A 10 6.08 3.97 -22.76
CA ASN A 10 5.89 2.54 -22.48
C ASN A 10 6.76 2.09 -21.31
N TYR A 11 6.13 1.51 -20.30
CA TYR A 11 6.78 1.04 -19.09
C TYR A 11 6.56 -0.45 -18.89
N LYS A 12 7.54 -1.11 -18.28
CA LYS A 12 7.48 -2.50 -17.87
C LYS A 12 7.75 -2.65 -16.40
N LEU A 13 6.84 -3.28 -15.67
CA LEU A 13 7.04 -3.71 -14.29
C LEU A 13 7.41 -5.19 -14.28
N HIS A 14 8.65 -5.49 -13.89
CA HIS A 14 9.18 -6.84 -13.79
C HIS A 14 9.03 -7.39 -12.36
N LEU A 15 8.30 -8.49 -12.23
CA LEU A 15 8.15 -9.26 -11.00
C LEU A 15 8.91 -10.58 -11.12
N ASN A 16 10.12 -10.59 -10.55
CA ASN A 16 10.94 -11.80 -10.42
C ASN A 16 10.41 -12.61 -9.24
N SER A 17 9.54 -13.58 -9.48
CA SER A 17 9.22 -14.59 -8.48
C SER A 17 8.60 -15.81 -9.16
N SER A 18 9.19 -16.97 -8.86
CA SER A 18 9.01 -18.23 -9.55
C SER A 18 7.90 -19.12 -8.98
N SER A 19 7.15 -18.70 -7.95
CA SER A 19 6.27 -19.66 -7.25
C SER A 19 5.05 -19.13 -6.49
N ASN A 20 4.62 -17.87 -6.67
CA ASN A 20 3.49 -17.35 -5.90
C ASN A 20 2.24 -17.12 -6.77
N ASP A 21 1.20 -17.92 -6.56
CA ASP A 21 -0.11 -17.83 -7.24
C ASP A 21 -0.80 -16.47 -7.07
N SER A 22 -0.37 -15.67 -6.07
CA SER A 22 -0.86 -14.31 -5.88
C SER A 22 -0.32 -13.29 -6.89
N ILE A 23 0.77 -13.57 -7.60
CA ILE A 23 1.42 -12.59 -8.50
C ILE A 23 0.51 -12.15 -9.64
N PRO A 24 -0.14 -13.04 -10.41
CA PRO A 24 -1.07 -12.61 -11.45
C PRO A 24 -2.23 -11.78 -10.89
N LEU A 25 -2.72 -12.14 -9.71
CA LEU A 25 -3.84 -11.46 -9.03
C LEU A 25 -3.41 -10.05 -8.58
N PHE A 26 -2.19 -9.95 -8.06
CA PHE A 26 -1.56 -8.69 -7.71
C PHE A 26 -1.36 -7.78 -8.92
N LEU A 27 -0.84 -8.31 -10.03
CA LEU A 27 -0.70 -7.54 -11.27
C LEU A 27 -2.06 -7.09 -11.83
N LYS A 28 -3.11 -7.91 -11.71
CA LYS A 28 -4.47 -7.50 -12.08
C LYS A 28 -4.97 -6.33 -11.21
N SER A 29 -4.60 -6.28 -9.93
CA SER A 29 -4.92 -5.14 -9.06
C SER A 29 -4.24 -3.86 -9.53
N ILE A 30 -2.98 -3.94 -9.99
CA ILE A 30 -2.26 -2.80 -10.56
C ILE A 30 -2.91 -2.36 -11.87
N LEU A 31 -3.20 -3.30 -12.78
CA LEU A 31 -3.84 -2.99 -14.06
C LEU A 31 -5.21 -2.32 -13.87
N HIS A 32 -5.96 -2.72 -12.83
CA HIS A 32 -7.23 -2.07 -12.47
C HIS A 32 -7.07 -0.61 -12.02
N MET A 33 -5.89 -0.22 -11.54
CA MET A 33 -5.58 1.16 -11.15
C MET A 33 -5.21 2.06 -12.33
N ILE A 34 -4.88 1.48 -13.48
CA ILE A 34 -4.38 2.19 -14.67
C ILE A 34 -5.41 2.09 -15.82
N PRO A 35 -6.70 2.42 -15.61
CA PRO A 35 -7.69 2.31 -16.67
C PRO A 35 -7.37 3.30 -17.80
N ASN A 36 -7.58 2.87 -19.04
CA ASN A 36 -7.45 3.66 -20.28
C ASN A 36 -6.05 3.91 -20.82
N LEU A 37 -4.98 3.45 -20.15
CA LEU A 37 -3.63 3.58 -20.69
C LEU A 37 -3.17 2.36 -21.51
N GLY A 38 -3.99 1.31 -21.59
CA GLY A 38 -3.59 0.05 -22.20
C GLY A 38 -2.58 -0.68 -21.32
N GLY A 39 -2.80 -1.97 -21.08
CA GLY A 39 -1.85 -2.76 -20.34
C GLY A 39 -2.09 -4.24 -20.51
N ALA A 40 -1.00 -5.00 -20.50
CA ALA A 40 -1.00 -6.43 -20.69
C ALA A 40 -0.10 -7.09 -19.66
N ILE A 41 -0.61 -8.16 -19.04
CA ILE A 41 0.20 -9.04 -18.20
C ILE A 41 0.83 -10.08 -19.13
N ILE A 42 2.15 -10.12 -19.18
CA ILE A 42 2.93 -11.04 -19.97
C ILE A 42 3.59 -12.04 -19.02
N LYS A 43 3.31 -13.33 -19.23
CA LYS A 43 4.04 -14.40 -18.55
C LYS A 43 5.29 -14.73 -19.37
N SER A 44 6.44 -14.69 -18.73
CA SER A 44 7.74 -15.06 -19.30
C SER A 44 8.32 -16.25 -18.55
N VAL A 45 9.45 -16.78 -19.02
CA VAL A 45 10.18 -17.86 -18.34
C VAL A 45 10.68 -17.39 -16.96
N ASP A 46 11.04 -16.12 -16.83
CA ASP A 46 11.66 -15.53 -15.63
C ASP A 46 10.65 -14.94 -14.63
N GLY A 47 9.35 -15.04 -14.92
CA GLY A 47 8.28 -14.52 -14.07
C GLY A 47 7.22 -13.75 -14.85
N TYR A 48 6.60 -12.78 -14.17
CA TYR A 48 5.52 -11.97 -14.75
C TYR A 48 5.97 -10.55 -15.02
N CYS A 49 5.52 -10.00 -16.14
CA CYS A 49 5.71 -8.62 -16.53
C CYS A 49 4.37 -7.94 -16.72
N LEU A 50 4.25 -6.69 -16.29
CA LEU A 50 3.13 -5.82 -16.67
C LEU A 50 3.67 -4.74 -17.60
N ASP A 51 3.22 -4.79 -18.85
CA ASP A 51 3.47 -3.76 -19.86
C ASP A 51 2.30 -2.78 -19.84
N PHE A 52 2.56 -1.48 -19.76
CA PHE A 52 1.53 -0.44 -19.74
C PHE A 52 2.04 0.88 -20.29
N CYS A 53 1.13 1.74 -20.77
CA CYS A 53 1.50 3.09 -21.17
C CYS A 53 1.33 4.10 -20.01
N ALA A 54 2.14 5.15 -19.99
CA ALA A 54 2.00 6.28 -19.08
C ALA A 54 2.82 7.47 -19.61
N HIS A 55 2.46 8.70 -19.24
CA HIS A 55 3.29 9.87 -19.50
C HIS A 55 4.54 9.88 -18.60
N SER A 56 4.38 9.47 -17.35
CA SER A 56 5.45 9.43 -16.35
C SER A 56 5.24 8.31 -15.34
N VAL A 57 6.32 7.65 -14.93
CA VAL A 57 6.34 6.72 -13.81
C VAL A 57 7.59 6.97 -12.99
N GLN A 58 7.41 7.20 -11.70
CA GLN A 58 8.51 7.45 -10.76
C GLN A 58 8.15 6.90 -9.38
N LYS A 59 9.17 6.67 -8.54
CA LYS A 59 8.92 6.32 -7.14
C LYS A 59 8.35 7.54 -6.41
N ILE A 60 7.55 7.30 -5.37
CA ILE A 60 7.04 8.40 -4.54
C ILE A 60 8.18 9.25 -3.93
N THR A 61 9.31 8.61 -3.62
CA THR A 61 10.52 9.28 -3.11
C THR A 61 11.17 10.24 -4.10
N ASP A 62 11.01 9.96 -5.40
CA ASP A 62 11.58 10.76 -6.48
C ASP A 62 10.57 11.80 -6.98
N PHE A 63 9.28 11.59 -6.69
CA PHE A 63 8.20 12.51 -7.02
C PHE A 63 8.26 13.78 -6.18
N LYS A 64 8.17 13.63 -4.84
CA LYS A 64 8.17 14.74 -3.88
C LYS A 64 8.61 14.27 -2.49
N GLU A 65 9.29 15.16 -1.75
CA GLU A 65 9.61 14.92 -0.34
C GLU A 65 8.35 14.88 0.54
N GLN A 66 7.38 15.75 0.26
CA GLN A 66 6.08 15.82 0.92
C GLN A 66 4.97 16.03 -0.10
N LEU A 67 3.85 15.36 0.12
CA LEU A 67 2.63 15.48 -0.67
C LEU A 67 1.72 16.54 -0.04
N ASN A 68 1.02 17.30 -0.89
CA ASN A 68 -0.01 18.21 -0.39
C ASN A 68 -1.29 17.44 0.01
N TYR A 69 -2.23 18.16 0.64
CA TYR A 69 -3.49 17.58 1.12
C TYR A 69 -4.27 16.81 0.04
N GLY A 70 -4.38 17.35 -1.18
CA GLY A 70 -5.09 16.71 -2.29
C GLY A 70 -4.36 15.47 -2.80
N GLU A 71 -3.05 15.54 -2.94
CA GLU A 71 -2.21 14.41 -3.37
C GLU A 71 -2.26 13.24 -2.39
N VAL A 72 -2.30 13.52 -1.08
CA VAL A 72 -2.46 12.47 -0.06
C VAL A 72 -3.83 11.83 -0.11
N ILE A 73 -4.89 12.59 -0.35
CA ILE A 73 -6.23 12.01 -0.58
C ILE A 73 -6.23 11.11 -1.82
N SER A 74 -5.63 11.55 -2.93
CA SER A 74 -5.49 10.73 -4.14
C SER A 74 -4.70 9.45 -3.87
N MET A 75 -3.59 9.54 -3.13
CA MET A 75 -2.79 8.38 -2.73
C MET A 75 -3.59 7.39 -1.89
N LEU A 76 -4.27 7.89 -0.86
CA LEU A 76 -5.13 7.10 0.02
C LEU A 76 -6.22 6.38 -0.78
N TYR A 77 -6.89 7.10 -1.69
CA TYR A 77 -7.89 6.54 -2.57
C TYR A 77 -7.32 5.43 -3.45
N CYS A 78 -6.21 5.68 -4.14
CA CYS A 78 -5.63 4.72 -5.07
C CYS A 78 -5.16 3.44 -4.36
N LEU A 79 -4.45 3.56 -3.24
CA LEU A 79 -3.95 2.41 -2.49
C LEU A 79 -5.08 1.63 -1.81
N ASN A 80 -6.09 2.32 -1.27
CA ASN A 80 -7.28 1.64 -0.72
C ASN A 80 -8.09 0.94 -1.81
N LYS A 81 -8.20 1.53 -3.00
CA LYS A 81 -8.85 0.90 -4.16
C LYS A 81 -8.11 -0.37 -4.60
N GLN A 82 -6.78 -0.32 -4.68
CA GLN A 82 -5.96 -1.50 -5.00
C GLN A 82 -6.15 -2.62 -3.95
N HIS A 83 -6.05 -2.29 -2.66
CA HIS A 83 -6.27 -3.23 -1.57
C HIS A 83 -7.70 -3.81 -1.59
N SER A 84 -8.71 -2.96 -1.76
CA SER A 84 -10.12 -3.36 -1.80
C SER A 84 -10.41 -4.28 -2.99
N PHE A 85 -9.78 -4.04 -4.13
CA PHE A 85 -9.90 -4.92 -5.31
C PHE A 85 -9.33 -6.30 -5.01
N LEU A 86 -8.15 -6.38 -4.39
CA LEU A 86 -7.57 -7.66 -3.96
C LEU A 86 -8.50 -8.40 -2.99
N CYS A 87 -9.03 -7.70 -1.98
CA CYS A 87 -9.81 -8.33 -0.92
C CYS A 87 -11.13 -8.86 -1.46
N LYS A 88 -11.87 -8.03 -2.20
CA LYS A 88 -13.23 -8.34 -2.66
C LYS A 88 -13.26 -9.34 -3.82
N ILE A 89 -12.25 -9.32 -4.69
CA ILE A 89 -12.26 -10.14 -5.91
C ILE A 89 -11.48 -11.43 -5.73
N TYR A 90 -10.41 -11.42 -4.93
CA TYR A 90 -9.48 -12.54 -4.85
C TYR A 90 -9.26 -13.12 -3.45
N ASN A 91 -9.86 -12.55 -2.40
CA ASN A 91 -9.55 -12.91 -1.01
C ASN A 91 -8.04 -12.80 -0.70
N TYR A 92 -7.40 -11.77 -1.23
CA TYR A 92 -6.03 -11.38 -0.91
C TYR A 92 -6.02 -9.93 -0.43
N GLY A 93 -5.01 -9.53 0.32
CA GLY A 93 -4.89 -8.13 0.72
C GLY A 93 -3.45 -7.75 1.00
N LEU A 94 -3.21 -6.44 0.97
CA LEU A 94 -1.95 -5.86 1.42
C LEU A 94 -1.94 -5.78 2.94
N PHE A 95 -0.99 -6.41 3.62
CA PHE A 95 -0.89 -6.36 5.09
C PHE A 95 0.07 -5.26 5.59
N TYR A 96 0.91 -4.69 4.72
CA TYR A 96 1.76 -3.55 5.03
C TYR A 96 1.99 -2.70 3.78
N LEU A 97 2.58 -1.52 3.97
CA LEU A 97 3.05 -0.66 2.88
C LEU A 97 4.49 -0.24 3.15
N ASP A 98 5.27 -0.04 2.09
CA ASP A 98 6.63 0.47 2.17
C ASP A 98 6.80 1.60 1.16
N LEU A 99 7.33 2.73 1.60
CA LEU A 99 7.52 3.92 0.76
C LEU A 99 8.27 3.59 -0.54
N LYS A 100 9.27 2.70 -0.48
CA LYS A 100 10.10 2.34 -1.65
C LYS A 100 9.32 1.57 -2.73
N ASP A 101 8.20 0.97 -2.33
CA ASP A 101 7.36 0.11 -3.14
C ASP A 101 6.12 0.85 -3.67
N ILE A 102 6.02 2.17 -3.42
CA ILE A 102 4.97 3.02 -3.98
C ILE A 102 5.49 3.78 -5.18
N VAL A 103 4.78 3.67 -6.30
CA VAL A 103 5.02 4.43 -7.52
C VAL A 103 3.88 5.36 -7.85
N VAL A 104 4.22 6.47 -8.48
CA VAL A 104 3.31 7.50 -8.95
C VAL A 104 3.31 7.47 -10.47
N ILE A 105 2.14 7.20 -11.05
CA ILE A 105 1.90 7.18 -12.49
C ILE A 105 1.13 8.44 -12.85
N ASP A 106 1.61 9.17 -13.85
CA ASP A 106 0.99 10.41 -14.36
C ASP A 106 0.65 11.41 -13.24
N SER A 107 1.55 11.52 -12.26
CA SER A 107 1.48 12.41 -11.10
C SER A 107 0.21 12.30 -10.22
N SER A 108 -0.63 11.29 -10.43
CA SER A 108 -1.96 11.23 -9.82
C SER A 108 -2.41 9.83 -9.41
N ILE A 109 -1.86 8.77 -10.00
CA ILE A 109 -2.20 7.38 -9.70
C ILE A 109 -1.09 6.77 -8.85
N PHE A 110 -1.42 6.44 -7.60
CA PHE A 110 -0.47 5.84 -6.66
C PHE A 110 -0.68 4.33 -6.58
N VAL A 111 0.38 3.55 -6.73
CA VAL A 111 0.27 2.09 -6.76
C VAL A 111 1.37 1.45 -5.91
N CYS A 112 1.00 0.46 -5.10
CA CYS A 112 1.94 -0.44 -4.47
C CYS A 112 2.35 -1.53 -5.48
N ILE A 113 3.66 -1.71 -5.68
CA ILE A 113 4.20 -2.65 -6.67
C ILE A 113 4.87 -3.88 -6.06
N ASN A 114 4.85 -4.03 -4.73
CA ASN A 114 5.47 -5.17 -4.04
C ASN A 114 4.47 -6.31 -3.72
N PRO A 115 4.57 -7.49 -4.38
CA PRO A 115 3.72 -8.63 -4.12
C PRO A 115 4.04 -9.33 -2.79
N GLU A 116 5.21 -9.11 -2.16
CA GLU A 116 5.53 -9.71 -0.85
C GLU A 116 4.62 -9.19 0.27
N GLY A 117 4.01 -8.01 0.07
CA GLY A 117 2.99 -7.47 0.96
C GLY A 117 1.61 -8.09 0.80
N VAL A 118 1.42 -9.01 -0.15
CA VAL A 118 0.11 -9.60 -0.47
C VAL A 118 -0.04 -10.94 0.22
N LYS A 119 -1.16 -11.14 0.92
CA LYS A 119 -1.46 -12.39 1.62
C LYS A 119 -2.93 -12.75 1.55
N ASN A 120 -3.23 -14.05 1.65
CA ASN A 120 -4.60 -14.54 1.65
C ASN A 120 -5.35 -14.02 2.89
N VAL A 121 -6.60 -13.64 2.66
CA VAL A 121 -7.57 -13.20 3.67
C VAL A 121 -8.58 -14.34 3.85
N ASN A 122 -8.76 -14.80 5.08
CA ASN A 122 -9.72 -15.85 5.40
C ASN A 122 -11.17 -15.33 5.39
N SER A 123 -12.16 -16.22 5.58
CA SER A 123 -13.58 -15.87 5.55
C SER A 123 -14.04 -14.91 6.65
N VAL A 124 -13.25 -14.74 7.72
CA VAL A 124 -13.53 -13.81 8.82
C VAL A 124 -12.79 -12.48 8.67
N GLY A 125 -12.05 -12.27 7.57
CA GLY A 125 -11.40 -11.00 7.27
C GLY A 125 -10.00 -10.85 7.86
N GLU A 126 -9.28 -11.95 8.13
CA GLU A 126 -7.94 -11.92 8.69
C GLU A 126 -6.88 -12.49 7.73
N PHE A 127 -5.68 -11.93 7.78
CA PHE A 127 -4.48 -12.46 7.16
C PHE A 127 -3.92 -13.65 7.95
N SER A 128 -3.68 -14.77 7.27
CA SER A 128 -3.05 -15.94 7.90
C SER A 128 -1.54 -15.97 7.67
N PHE A 129 -0.75 -16.13 8.73
CA PHE A 129 0.72 -16.19 8.68
C PHE A 129 1.23 -17.57 9.11
N TYR A 130 1.76 -18.32 8.15
CA TYR A 130 2.37 -19.65 8.37
C TYR A 130 3.90 -19.65 8.24
N ALA A 131 4.48 -18.52 7.86
CA ALA A 131 5.91 -18.33 7.66
C ALA A 131 6.31 -16.92 8.10
N PRO A 132 7.56 -16.73 8.55
CA PRO A 132 8.07 -15.41 8.92
C PRO A 132 8.11 -14.47 7.71
N PHE A 133 8.05 -13.17 7.98
CA PHE A 133 8.18 -12.11 6.98
C PHE A 133 9.17 -11.05 7.48
N SER A 134 9.83 -10.36 6.55
CA SER A 134 10.82 -9.33 6.88
C SER A 134 10.16 -8.08 7.45
N ARG A 135 10.68 -7.59 8.58
CA ARG A 135 10.28 -6.31 9.21
C ARG A 135 11.41 -5.27 9.21
N ASN A 136 12.49 -5.55 8.47
CA ASN A 136 13.75 -4.81 8.57
C ASN A 136 13.76 -3.50 7.75
N SER A 137 12.74 -3.27 6.92
CA SER A 137 12.68 -2.07 6.10
C SER A 137 12.35 -0.84 6.95
N LYS A 138 13.23 0.16 6.92
CA LYS A 138 13.05 1.42 7.65
C LYS A 138 11.92 2.29 7.09
N SER A 139 11.59 2.10 5.83
CA SER A 139 10.52 2.80 5.11
C SER A 139 9.20 2.04 5.08
N ALA A 140 9.12 0.91 5.78
CA ALA A 140 7.88 0.13 5.90
C ALA A 140 7.03 0.61 7.08
N PHE A 141 5.74 0.66 6.83
CA PHE A 141 4.68 1.01 7.77
C PHE A 141 3.93 -0.28 8.10
N PHE A 142 4.16 -0.78 9.31
CA PHE A 142 3.47 -1.94 9.88
C PHE A 142 2.55 -1.47 11.00
N SER A 143 1.43 -2.16 11.17
CA SER A 143 0.55 -1.96 12.31
C SER A 143 1.16 -2.50 13.61
N PRO A 144 0.73 -1.97 14.78
CA PRO A 144 1.21 -2.43 16.08
C PRO A 144 1.04 -3.94 16.28
N GLU A 145 -0.10 -4.51 15.88
CA GLU A 145 -0.37 -5.93 16.01
C GLU A 145 0.52 -6.81 15.11
N LEU A 146 0.90 -6.34 13.92
CA LEU A 146 1.88 -7.04 13.07
C LEU A 146 3.29 -7.01 13.66
N LEU A 147 3.64 -5.91 14.34
CA LEU A 147 4.92 -5.78 15.03
C LEU A 147 4.99 -6.65 16.28
N ALA A 148 3.85 -6.84 16.96
CA ALA A 148 3.71 -7.67 18.15
C ALA A 148 3.68 -9.18 17.85
N LEU A 149 3.51 -9.60 16.59
CA LEU A 149 3.56 -11.02 16.21
C LEU A 149 4.92 -11.64 16.56
N ASP A 150 4.91 -12.61 17.47
CA ASP A 150 6.09 -13.32 17.99
C ASP A 150 6.09 -14.82 17.68
N LYS A 151 4.96 -15.37 17.22
CA LYS A 151 4.78 -16.78 16.89
C LYS A 151 4.06 -17.00 15.56
N ILE A 152 4.28 -18.18 14.98
CA ILE A 152 3.55 -18.71 13.83
C ILE A 152 3.03 -20.12 14.18
N PRO A 153 1.85 -20.55 13.69
CA PRO A 153 0.93 -19.77 12.86
C PRO A 153 0.24 -18.65 13.65
N SER A 154 -0.15 -17.58 12.96
CA SER A 154 -0.89 -16.46 13.54
C SER A 154 -1.90 -15.87 12.55
N ALA A 155 -2.91 -15.18 13.07
CA ALA A 155 -3.91 -14.45 12.28
C ALA A 155 -3.94 -12.98 12.72
N VAL A 156 -4.15 -12.06 11.77
CA VAL A 156 -4.27 -10.62 12.02
C VAL A 156 -5.38 -10.04 11.16
N ASP A 157 -6.28 -9.27 11.76
CA ASP A 157 -7.38 -8.59 11.06
C ASP A 157 -6.88 -7.71 9.90
N CYS A 158 -7.59 -7.71 8.76
CA CYS A 158 -7.22 -6.95 7.57
C CYS A 158 -7.17 -5.43 7.77
N LYS A 159 -7.82 -4.89 8.81
CA LYS A 159 -7.73 -3.49 9.24
C LYS A 159 -6.30 -3.10 9.67
N CYS A 160 -5.35 -4.04 9.80
CA CYS A 160 -3.93 -3.72 9.89
C CYS A 160 -3.43 -2.88 8.68
N PHE A 161 -4.03 -3.08 7.51
CA PHE A 161 -3.78 -2.27 6.32
C PHE A 161 -4.12 -0.80 6.54
N TYR A 162 -5.22 -0.49 7.25
CA TYR A 162 -5.66 0.89 7.49
C TYR A 162 -4.65 1.67 8.32
N TYR A 163 -4.03 1.01 9.30
CA TYR A 163 -2.92 1.62 10.05
C TYR A 163 -1.75 1.94 9.12
N SER A 164 -1.33 0.96 8.30
CA SER A 164 -0.21 1.12 7.37
C SER A 164 -0.46 2.27 6.38
N LEU A 165 -1.68 2.36 5.87
CA LEU A 165 -2.13 3.41 4.96
C LEU A 165 -2.17 4.79 5.63
N GLY A 166 -2.70 4.88 6.86
CA GLY A 166 -2.75 6.12 7.62
C GLY A 166 -1.36 6.61 8.03
N ALA A 167 -0.48 5.71 8.47
CA ALA A 167 0.89 6.04 8.84
C ALA A 167 1.71 6.52 7.62
N LEU A 168 1.54 5.88 6.46
CA LEU A 168 2.12 6.34 5.19
C LEU A 168 1.62 7.75 4.84
N ALA A 169 0.31 8.01 4.94
CA ALA A 169 -0.26 9.32 4.65
C ALA A 169 0.27 10.42 5.59
N ILE A 170 0.39 10.14 6.89
CA ILE A 170 0.99 11.08 7.85
C ILE A 170 2.46 11.36 7.50
N TYR A 171 3.21 10.33 7.14
CA TYR A 171 4.59 10.48 6.71
C TYR A 171 4.68 11.34 5.43
N CYS A 172 3.85 11.10 4.43
CA CYS A 172 3.84 11.88 3.20
C CYS A 172 3.39 13.34 3.41
N LEU A 173 2.49 13.62 4.37
CA LEU A 173 2.07 15.00 4.69
C LEU A 173 3.14 15.78 5.47
N PHE A 174 3.78 15.14 6.45
CA PHE A 174 4.52 15.86 7.50
C PHE A 174 5.97 15.42 7.65
N GLY A 175 6.42 14.38 6.94
CA GLY A 175 7.76 13.79 7.08
C GLY A 175 7.98 13.10 8.44
N LYS A 176 6.91 12.78 9.18
CA LYS A 176 6.99 12.22 10.54
C LYS A 176 6.57 10.75 10.57
N ASN A 177 7.41 9.91 11.16
CA ASN A 177 7.08 8.52 11.47
C ASN A 177 6.35 8.46 12.81
N ILE A 178 5.19 7.79 12.86
CA ILE A 178 4.35 7.67 14.06
C ILE A 178 4.54 6.36 14.83
N LYS A 179 5.47 5.50 14.42
CA LYS A 179 5.70 4.20 15.05
C LYS A 179 6.07 4.38 16.52
N GLY A 180 5.29 3.75 17.40
CA GLY A 180 5.50 3.79 18.85
C GLY A 180 5.06 5.09 19.53
N LEU A 181 4.44 6.02 18.80
CA LEU A 181 3.83 7.20 19.40
C LEU A 181 2.49 6.86 20.06
N ASP A 182 2.18 7.57 21.14
CA ASP A 182 0.85 7.53 21.73
C ASP A 182 -0.16 8.41 20.96
N VAL A 183 -1.43 8.30 21.32
CA VAL A 183 -2.53 9.04 20.67
C VAL A 183 -2.37 10.55 20.80
N VAL A 184 -1.77 11.06 21.88
CA VAL A 184 -1.59 12.50 22.11
C VAL A 184 -0.52 13.05 21.16
N ALA A 185 0.59 12.34 21.02
CA ALA A 185 1.66 12.66 20.08
C ALA A 185 1.18 12.59 18.62
N VAL A 186 0.39 11.57 18.26
CA VAL A 186 -0.22 11.49 16.91
C VAL A 186 -1.14 12.68 16.64
N LYS A 187 -2.00 13.07 17.60
CA LYS A 187 -2.85 14.27 17.47
C LYS A 187 -2.03 15.54 17.27
N HIS A 188 -0.90 15.68 17.97
CA HIS A 188 0.00 16.82 17.80
C HIS A 188 0.62 16.86 16.40
N VAL A 189 1.02 15.71 15.84
CA VAL A 189 1.49 15.60 14.45
C VAL A 189 0.39 16.03 13.45
N LEU A 190 -0.86 15.61 13.70
CA LEU A 190 -2.00 15.91 12.84
C LEU A 190 -2.58 17.32 13.01
N ASN A 191 -2.14 18.09 14.01
CA ASN A 191 -2.68 19.42 14.32
C ASN A 191 -2.72 20.39 13.12
N PRO A 192 -1.76 20.41 12.17
CA PRO A 192 -1.82 21.30 11.01
C PRO A 192 -3.05 21.10 10.11
N ILE A 193 -3.70 19.94 10.16
CA ILE A 193 -4.93 19.65 9.42
C ILE A 193 -6.14 19.46 10.34
N TYR A 194 -6.06 19.92 11.60
CA TYR A 194 -7.13 19.79 12.58
C TYR A 194 -8.49 20.25 12.03
N GLN A 195 -9.56 19.57 12.43
CA GLN A 195 -10.94 19.77 11.96
C GLN A 195 -11.22 19.46 10.48
N THR A 196 -10.25 18.95 9.72
CA THR A 196 -10.53 18.42 8.36
C THR A 196 -11.08 16.99 8.41
N LYS A 197 -11.72 16.54 7.32
CA LYS A 197 -12.12 15.13 7.17
C LYS A 197 -10.91 14.19 7.22
N LEU A 198 -9.80 14.60 6.59
CA LEU A 198 -8.55 13.83 6.57
C LEU A 198 -7.98 13.65 7.98
N TYR A 199 -8.02 14.67 8.84
CA TYR A 199 -7.61 14.55 10.24
C TYR A 199 -8.34 13.42 10.96
N TRP A 200 -9.67 13.42 10.91
CA TRP A 200 -10.48 12.43 11.62
C TRP A 200 -10.29 11.02 11.06
N MET A 201 -10.13 10.91 9.74
CA MET A 201 -9.87 9.64 9.09
C MET A 201 -8.48 9.09 9.49
N LEU A 202 -7.42 9.90 9.43
CA LEU A 202 -6.07 9.46 9.80
C LEU A 202 -5.98 9.09 11.28
N LEU A 203 -6.64 9.85 12.15
CA LEU A 203 -6.70 9.56 13.58
C LEU A 203 -7.36 8.19 13.84
N LYS A 204 -8.46 7.87 13.15
CA LYS A 204 -9.11 6.55 13.26
C LYS A 204 -8.30 5.44 12.61
N ALA A 205 -7.72 5.68 11.44
CA ALA A 205 -6.93 4.68 10.71
C ALA A 205 -5.70 4.24 11.51
N THR A 206 -5.09 5.15 12.26
CA THR A 206 -3.86 4.92 13.03
C THR A 206 -4.10 4.59 14.51
N ASP A 207 -5.34 4.25 14.88
CA ASP A 207 -5.64 3.86 16.26
C ASP A 207 -4.89 2.59 16.66
N SER A 208 -4.42 2.51 17.91
CA SER A 208 -3.81 1.31 18.46
C SER A 208 -4.76 0.11 18.49
N ASN A 209 -6.05 0.33 18.72
CA ASN A 209 -7.07 -0.70 18.71
C ASN A 209 -7.56 -0.97 17.27
N CYS A 210 -7.25 -2.16 16.76
CA CYS A 210 -7.59 -2.57 15.41
C CYS A 210 -9.10 -2.52 15.12
N GLU A 211 -9.95 -2.83 16.11
CA GLU A 211 -11.40 -2.97 15.89
C GLU A 211 -12.08 -1.66 15.49
N ILE A 212 -11.60 -0.55 16.02
CA ILE A 212 -12.18 0.78 15.81
C ILE A 212 -11.61 1.49 14.58
N ARG A 213 -10.58 0.91 13.93
CA ARG A 213 -10.01 1.47 12.70
C ARG A 213 -11.02 1.39 11.58
N ASN A 214 -11.22 2.52 10.91
CA ASN A 214 -12.06 2.61 9.73
C ASN A 214 -11.57 3.75 8.83
N LEU A 215 -11.61 3.54 7.51
CA LEU A 215 -11.39 4.56 6.51
C LEU A 215 -12.72 5.21 6.15
N ILE A 216 -13.05 6.28 6.85
CA ILE A 216 -14.23 7.08 6.52
C ILE A 216 -13.87 8.03 5.38
N TYR A 217 -14.77 8.18 4.40
CA TYR A 217 -14.67 9.17 3.31
C TYR A 217 -13.66 8.88 2.19
N ILE A 218 -13.31 7.60 1.94
CA ILE A 218 -12.57 7.14 0.76
C ILE A 218 -13.46 6.24 -0.10
#